data_AF-A0A9D9K3F4-F1
#
_entry.id   AF-A0A9D9K3F4-F1
#
_cell.length_a   1.000
_cell.length_b   1.000
_cell.length_c   1.000
_cell.angle_alpha   90.00
_cell.angle_beta   90.00
_cell.angle_gamma   90.00
#
_symmetry.space_group_name_H-M   'P 1'
#
loop_
_entity.id
_entity.type
_entity.pdbx_description
1 polymer ?
#
loop_
_entity_poly.entity_id
_entity_poly.type
_entity_poly.pdbx_seq_one_letter_code
_entity_poly.pdbx_strand_id
1 'polypeptide(L)'
;MLDHFDILAPVYDWLIGLPNPARLIALLRLPTDGWLLDAGGGTERVAARLRPFVGGLIVSDQSRQMLRRAREKSTLHPVQAQVQRLPFRDGFFDRILV
;
A
#
# COMPACT_ATOMS: atom_id res chain seq x y z
N MET A 1 13.83 -2.38 -18.82
CA MET A 1 14.98 -2.97 -18.11
C MET A 1 14.37 -3.91 -17.09
N LEU A 2 14.73 -5.19 -17.08
CA LEU A 2 14.20 -6.15 -16.11
C LEU A 2 14.81 -5.79 -14.75
N ASP A 3 14.04 -5.09 -13.93
CA ASP A 3 14.49 -4.62 -12.63
C ASP A 3 14.62 -5.83 -11.71
N HIS A 4 15.84 -6.06 -11.22
CA HIS A 4 16.17 -7.18 -10.34
C HIS A 4 15.35 -7.16 -9.01
N PHE A 5 14.63 -6.06 -8.76
CA PHE A 5 13.65 -5.91 -7.69
C PHE A 5 12.38 -6.76 -7.88
N ASP A 6 11.94 -7.05 -9.10
CA ASP A 6 10.68 -7.80 -9.34
C ASP A 6 10.75 -9.25 -8.83
N ILE A 7 11.97 -9.81 -8.72
CA ILE A 7 12.19 -11.21 -8.33
C ILE A 7 12.51 -11.34 -6.83
N LEU A 8 13.27 -10.39 -6.27
CA LEU A 8 13.76 -10.44 -4.89
C LEU A 8 12.88 -9.71 -3.87
N ALA A 9 12.12 -8.67 -4.28
CA ALA A 9 11.27 -7.90 -3.36
C ALA A 9 10.23 -8.74 -2.60
N PRO A 10 9.53 -9.72 -3.21
CA PRO A 10 8.55 -10.53 -2.48
C PRO A 10 9.17 -11.42 -1.39
N VAL A 11 10.41 -11.87 -1.61
CA VAL A 11 11.14 -12.72 -0.67
C VAL A 11 11.71 -11.87 0.48
N TYR A 12 12.16 -10.66 0.18
CA TYR A 12 12.62 -9.70 1.17
C TYR A 12 11.49 -9.20 2.07
N ASP A 13 10.32 -8.89 1.50
CA ASP A 13 9.11 -8.53 2.25
C ASP A 13 8.58 -9.66 3.14
N TRP A 14 8.86 -10.92 2.78
CA TRP A 14 8.56 -12.09 3.62
C TRP A 14 9.53 -12.21 4.80
N LEU A 15 10.81 -11.87 4.59
CA LEU A 15 11.85 -11.87 5.63
C LEU A 15 11.69 -10.72 6.63
N ILE A 16 11.26 -9.54 6.18
CA ILE A 16 10.96 -8.40 7.05
C ILE A 16 9.55 -8.58 7.62
N GLY A 17 9.49 -9.01 8.87
CA GLY A 17 8.25 -9.23 9.62
C GLY A 17 7.25 -8.08 9.49
N LEU A 18 5.96 -8.42 9.58
CA LEU A 18 4.88 -7.44 9.53
C LEU A 18 5.10 -6.34 10.59
N PRO A 19 5.09 -5.05 10.22
CA PRO A 19 5.14 -3.97 11.20
C PRO A 19 3.97 -4.10 12.19
N ASN A 20 4.22 -3.71 13.44
CA ASN A 20 3.20 -3.76 14.49
C ASN A 20 1.99 -2.86 14.12
N PRO A 21 0.79 -3.43 13.94
CA PRO A 21 -0.39 -2.66 13.53
C PRO A 21 -0.76 -1.56 14.51
N ALA A 22 -0.61 -1.78 15.81
CA ALA A 22 -0.93 -0.78 16.82
C ALA A 22 -0.03 0.47 16.67
N ARG A 23 1.25 0.25 16.33
CA ARG A 23 2.18 1.34 16.03
C ARG A 23 1.76 2.11 14.79
N LEU A 24 1.36 1.40 13.73
CA LEU A 24 0.90 2.05 12.49
C LEU A 24 -0.40 2.85 12.72
N ILE A 25 -1.36 2.30 13.45
CA ILE A 25 -2.60 2.98 13.82
C ILE A 25 -2.30 4.28 14.58
N ALA A 26 -1.39 4.24 15.55
CA ALA A 26 -0.99 5.42 16.31
C ALA A 26 -0.28 6.47 15.44
N LEU A 27 0.70 6.07 14.63
CA LEU A 27 1.46 6.98 13.76
C LEU A 27 0.59 7.61 12.67
N LEU A 28 -0.30 6.81 12.08
CA LEU A 28 -1.26 7.27 11.07
C LEU A 28 -2.48 7.97 11.71
N ARG A 29 -2.57 8.06 13.04
CA ARG A 29 -3.71 8.67 13.75
C ARG A 29 -5.05 8.16 13.20
N LEU A 30 -5.18 6.84 13.17
CA LEU A 30 -6.40 6.14 12.76
C LEU A 30 -7.31 5.92 13.99
N PRO A 31 -8.64 5.84 13.81
CA PRO A 31 -9.36 5.80 12.54
C PRO A 31 -9.49 7.16 11.83
N THR A 32 -9.77 7.12 10.53
CA THR A 32 -10.25 8.27 9.75
C THR A 32 -11.38 7.84 8.81
N ASP A 33 -12.34 8.71 8.54
CA ASP A 33 -13.38 8.46 7.55
C ASP A 33 -12.87 8.68 6.10
N GLY A 34 -11.69 9.26 5.93
CA GLY A 34 -11.08 9.51 4.63
C GLY A 34 -10.30 8.35 4.02
N TRP A 35 -9.57 8.67 2.96
CA TRP A 35 -8.79 7.71 2.17
C TRP A 35 -7.35 7.60 2.65
N LEU A 36 -6.85 6.36 2.72
CA LEU A 36 -5.44 6.02 2.92
C LEU A 36 -4.81 5.61 1.58
N LEU A 37 -3.64 6.19 1.28
CA LEU A 37 -2.75 5.71 0.23
C LEU A 37 -1.64 4.85 0.85
N ASP A 38 -1.43 3.66 0.31
CA ASP A 38 -0.21 2.86 0.52
C ASP A 38 0.67 2.96 -0.72
N ALA A 39 1.66 3.85 -0.68
CA ALA A 39 2.53 4.21 -1.79
C ALA A 39 3.80 3.36 -1.79
N GLY A 40 3.91 2.44 -2.75
CA GLY A 40 4.92 1.37 -2.74
C GLY A 40 4.45 0.13 -1.98
N GLY A 41 3.15 0.01 -1.71
CA GLY A 41 2.59 -1.08 -0.89
C GLY A 41 2.71 -2.48 -1.51
N GLY A 42 3.06 -2.58 -2.80
CA GLY A 42 3.34 -3.84 -3.47
C GLY A 42 2.16 -4.82 -3.44
N THR A 43 2.30 -5.85 -2.60
CA THR A 43 1.28 -6.90 -2.41
C THR A 43 0.27 -6.59 -1.30
N GLU A 44 0.26 -5.35 -0.79
CA GLU A 44 -0.68 -4.76 0.19
C GLU A 44 -0.66 -5.35 1.61
N ARG A 45 0.32 -6.20 1.90
CA ARG A 45 0.44 -6.98 3.14
C ARG A 45 0.27 -6.15 4.42
N VAL A 46 0.76 -4.92 4.41
CA VAL A 46 0.70 -4.00 5.56
C VAL A 46 -0.64 -3.27 5.61
N ALA A 47 -1.02 -2.57 4.54
CA ALA A 47 -2.20 -1.72 4.54
C ALA A 47 -3.53 -2.50 4.62
N ALA A 48 -3.58 -3.76 4.19
CA ALA A 48 -4.77 -4.59 4.33
C ALA A 48 -5.27 -4.66 5.79
N ARG A 49 -4.36 -4.65 6.77
CA ARG A 49 -4.70 -4.67 8.21
C ARG A 49 -5.30 -3.36 8.71
N LEU A 50 -5.15 -2.29 7.94
CA LEU A 50 -5.65 -0.95 8.26
C LEU A 50 -7.03 -0.67 7.66
N ARG A 51 -7.51 -1.53 6.75
CA ARG A 51 -8.80 -1.38 6.05
C ARG A 51 -10.00 -1.12 6.98
N PRO A 52 -10.11 -1.73 8.18
CA PRO A 52 -11.22 -1.45 9.09
C PRO A 52 -11.21 -0.05 9.73
N PHE A 53 -10.10 0.69 9.63
CA PHE A 53 -9.91 1.97 10.30
C PHE A 53 -9.92 3.16 9.33
N VAL A 54 -10.24 2.93 8.06
CA VAL A 54 -10.24 3.94 6.99
C VAL A 54 -11.49 3.84 6.14
N GLY A 55 -12.01 4.96 5.66
CA GLY A 55 -13.15 4.98 4.73
C GLY A 55 -12.82 4.33 3.39
N GLY A 56 -11.59 4.52 2.90
CA GLY A 56 -11.10 3.88 1.69
C GLY A 56 -9.58 3.64 1.72
N LEU A 57 -9.14 2.66 0.95
CA LEU A 57 -7.73 2.28 0.84
C LEU A 57 -7.33 2.02 -0.61
N ILE A 58 -6.31 2.74 -1.07
CA ILE A 58 -5.67 2.57 -2.38
C ILE A 58 -4.25 2.07 -2.16
N VAL A 59 -3.85 1.04 -2.90
CA VAL A 59 -2.45 0.61 -2.99
C VAL A 59 -1.90 1.11 -4.32
N SER A 60 -0.76 1.79 -4.29
CA SER A 60 -0.07 2.24 -5.50
C SER A 60 1.31 1.59 -5.59
N ASP A 61 1.65 1.00 -6.72
CA ASP A 61 2.97 0.42 -6.94
C ASP A 61 3.37 0.51 -8.42
N GLN A 62 4.67 0.49 -8.72
CA GLN A 62 5.15 0.44 -10.10
C GLN A 62 5.05 -0.97 -10.69
N SER A 63 5.21 -2.01 -9.85
CA SER A 63 5.21 -3.41 -10.26
C SER A 63 3.79 -3.92 -10.48
N ARG A 64 3.42 -4.05 -11.76
CA ARG A 64 2.13 -4.65 -12.17
C ARG A 64 1.96 -6.06 -11.61
N GLN A 65 3.03 -6.83 -11.47
CA GLN A 65 2.99 -8.18 -10.92
C GLN A 65 2.60 -8.18 -9.45
N MET A 66 3.14 -7.26 -8.65
CA MET A 66 2.79 -7.13 -7.24
C MET A 66 1.32 -6.70 -7.07
N LEU A 67 0.88 -5.71 -7.85
CA LEU A 67 -0.51 -5.25 -7.84
C LEU A 67 -1.51 -6.33 -8.25
N ARG A 68 -1.15 -7.23 -9.17
CA ARG A 68 -1.99 -8.39 -9.50
C ARG A 68 -2.18 -9.31 -8.31
N ARG A 69 -1.11 -9.60 -7.56
CA ARG A 69 -1.18 -10.42 -6.33
C ARG A 69 -1.97 -9.73 -5.22
N ALA A 70 -1.90 -8.40 -5.17
CA ALA A 70 -2.67 -7.57 -4.23
C ALA A 70 -4.18 -7.71 -4.54
N ARG A 71 -4.57 -7.52 -5.80
CA ARG A 71 -5.97 -7.68 -6.26
C ARG A 71 -6.60 -9.03 -5.94
N GLU A 72 -5.80 -10.10 -5.91
CA GLU A 72 -6.27 -11.45 -5.59
C GLU A 72 -6.56 -11.66 -4.10
N LYS A 73 -5.98 -10.84 -3.21
CA LYS A 73 -6.03 -11.02 -1.76
C LYS A 73 -7.04 -10.12 -1.06
N SER A 74 -7.52 -9.06 -1.72
CA SER A 74 -8.38 -8.07 -1.06
C SER A 74 -9.29 -7.29 -2.02
N THR A 75 -10.26 -6.56 -1.46
CA THR A 75 -11.13 -5.60 -2.16
C THR A 75 -10.47 -4.22 -2.35
N LEU A 76 -9.15 -4.16 -2.34
CA LEU A 76 -8.42 -2.90 -2.48
C LEU A 76 -8.42 -2.41 -3.93
N HIS A 77 -8.13 -1.13 -4.09
CA HIS A 77 -8.04 -0.46 -5.37
C HIS A 77 -6.56 -0.33 -5.77
N PRO A 78 -6.00 -1.30 -6.52
CA PRO A 78 -4.62 -1.20 -6.99
C PRO A 78 -4.50 -0.16 -8.10
N VAL A 79 -3.49 0.71 -7.99
CA VAL A 79 -3.15 1.71 -8.99
C VAL A 79 -1.69 1.53 -9.40
N GLN A 80 -1.45 1.29 -10.69
CA GLN A 80 -0.08 1.22 -11.19
C GLN A 80 0.45 2.62 -11.44
N ALA A 81 1.35 3.10 -10.60
CA ALA A 81 1.94 4.42 -10.73
C ALA A 81 3.32 4.51 -10.08
N GLN A 82 4.11 5.46 -10.56
CA GLN A 82 5.35 5.85 -9.90
C GLN A 82 5.02 6.84 -8.77
N VAL A 83 5.58 6.66 -7.57
CA VAL A 83 5.29 7.51 -6.40
C VAL A 83 5.61 8.99 -6.66
N GLN A 84 6.60 9.28 -7.51
CA GLN A 84 6.94 10.63 -7.97
C GLN A 84 5.87 11.29 -8.87
N ARG A 85 4.92 10.52 -9.41
CA ARG A 85 3.88 11.00 -10.32
C ARG A 85 2.59 10.22 -10.15
N LEU A 86 1.94 10.47 -9.01
CA LEU A 86 0.68 9.83 -8.66
C LEU A 86 -0.50 10.42 -9.45
N PRO A 87 -1.44 9.59 -9.94
CA PRO A 87 -2.61 10.04 -10.71
C PRO A 87 -3.77 10.47 -9.80
N PHE A 88 -3.47 11.17 -8.71
CA PHE A 88 -4.47 11.65 -7.75
C PHE A 88 -4.41 13.17 -7.66
N ARG A 89 -5.56 13.79 -7.39
CA ARG A 89 -5.61 15.22 -7.09
C ARG A 89 -4.91 15.52 -5.76
N ASP A 90 -4.38 16.72 -5.64
CA ASP A 90 -3.78 17.20 -4.40
C ASP A 90 -4.81 17.18 -3.25
N GLY A 91 -4.34 16.81 -2.05
CA GLY A 91 -5.17 16.74 -0.84
C GLY A 91 -6.24 15.64 -0.85
N PHE A 92 -6.20 14.68 -1.78
CA PHE A 92 -7.19 13.60 -1.83
C PHE A 92 -7.12 12.62 -0.65
N PHE A 93 -5.92 12.35 -0.16
CA PHE A 93 -5.69 11.38 0.91
C PHE A 93 -5.53 12.07 2.25
N ASP A 94 -6.22 11.53 3.25
CA ASP A 94 -6.08 11.97 4.64
C ASP A 94 -4.77 11.46 5.23
N ARG A 95 -4.36 10.26 4.81
CA ARG A 95 -3.20 9.53 5.33
C ARG A 95 -2.44 8.87 4.21
N ILE A 96 -1.13 8.79 4.38
CA ILE A 96 -0.22 8.16 3.43
C ILE A 96 0.72 7.25 4.23
N LEU A 97 0.80 5.99 3.81
CA LEU A 97 1.81 5.02 4.19
C LEU A 97 2.81 4.92 3.03
N VAL A 98 4.10 4.91 3.36
CA VAL A 98 5.24 4.78 2.45
C VAL A 98 6.20 3.71 2.96
#